data_AF-A0A183NNP2-F1
#
_entry.id   AF-A0A183NNP2-F1
#
_cell.length_a   1.000
_cell.length_b   1.000
_cell.length_c   1.000
_cell.angle_alpha   90.00
_cell.angle_beta   90.00
_cell.angle_gamma   90.00
#
_symmetry.space_group_name_H-M   'P 1'
#
loop_
_entity.id
_entity.type
_entity.pdbx_description
1 polymer ?
#
loop_
_entity_poly.entity_id
_entity_poly.type
_entity_poly.pdbx_seq_one_letter_code
_entity_poly.pdbx_strand_id
1 'polypeptide(L)'
;MELIIQRINTAVCFIFLYSFRPINLQKSSLHTTENESIQSRLSQLIFIADHLAHFPYVVLDEVYYVADLIEQRISLIGSTILRSLYRSLLSAAQNKCSNSEVCQLSRSSMNNDRKFTSETDLMDFLDKCEANLPREYDFNTSYKYMETMKALDNQISFSSSEKDLQNMFKHCQSDSLKGKARSSMVYAGPSCLLLMTIRKFIREYYNVTYSKLKDYSPSDTSKLWEKPIILTKQSSCSGQLMTLSCIVYQYVLNPGWSDVSKGPPDHILLRHFLVLRRELMLHEDSSLNEQSVKGTSKPNVQISDIENDIKGKF
;
A
#
# COMPACT_ATOMS: atom_id res chain seq x y z
N MET A 1 20.64 -9.68 -21.57
CA MET A 1 19.32 -9.03 -21.56
C MET A 1 18.19 -10.07 -21.49
N GLU A 2 17.96 -10.91 -22.51
CA GLU A 2 16.82 -11.87 -22.50
C GLU A 2 16.75 -12.79 -21.26
N LEU A 3 17.86 -13.37 -20.81
CA LEU A 3 17.86 -14.24 -19.62
C LEU A 3 17.52 -13.49 -18.30
N ILE A 4 17.92 -12.22 -18.20
CA ILE A 4 17.67 -11.38 -17.01
C ILE A 4 16.22 -10.92 -17.02
N ILE A 5 15.73 -10.44 -18.17
CA ILE A 5 14.33 -10.08 -18.39
C ILE A 5 13.43 -11.30 -18.15
N GLN A 6 13.81 -12.49 -18.60
CA GLN A 6 13.05 -13.71 -18.36
C GLN A 6 13.05 -14.11 -16.88
N ARG A 7 14.16 -13.94 -16.15
CA ARG A 7 14.21 -14.15 -14.70
C ARG A 7 13.40 -13.12 -13.92
N ILE A 8 13.43 -11.86 -14.32
CA ILE A 8 12.63 -10.76 -13.74
C ILE A 8 11.14 -10.99 -14.00
N ASN A 9 10.76 -11.29 -15.25
CA ASN A 9 9.40 -11.66 -15.62
C ASN A 9 8.95 -12.87 -14.84
N THR A 10 9.80 -13.87 -14.69
CA THR A 10 9.51 -15.06 -13.90
C THR A 10 9.30 -14.68 -12.44
N ALA A 11 10.17 -13.87 -11.82
CA ALA A 11 10.05 -13.44 -10.43
C ALA A 11 8.79 -12.59 -10.17
N VAL A 12 8.50 -11.60 -11.02
CA VAL A 12 7.29 -10.76 -10.88
C VAL A 12 6.03 -11.55 -11.25
N CYS A 13 6.10 -12.45 -12.24
CA CYS A 13 5.02 -13.41 -12.50
C CYS A 13 4.85 -14.42 -11.37
N PHE A 14 5.91 -14.81 -10.65
CA PHE A 14 5.82 -15.67 -9.48
C PHE A 14 5.07 -14.94 -8.36
N ILE A 15 5.41 -13.67 -8.08
CA ILE A 15 4.63 -12.85 -7.13
C ILE A 15 3.17 -12.74 -7.56
N PHE A 16 2.92 -12.55 -8.86
CA PHE A 16 1.57 -12.41 -9.42
C PHE A 16 0.74 -13.70 -9.42
N LEU A 17 1.27 -14.80 -9.98
CA LEU A 17 0.58 -16.09 -10.09
C LEU A 17 0.27 -16.67 -8.70
N TYR A 18 1.11 -16.42 -7.71
CA TYR A 18 0.87 -16.87 -6.34
C TYR A 18 -0.14 -15.98 -5.58
N SER A 19 -0.38 -14.75 -6.03
CA SER A 19 -1.42 -13.85 -5.49
C SER A 19 -2.84 -14.28 -5.90
N PHE A 20 -2.99 -14.93 -7.06
CA PHE A 20 -4.29 -15.31 -7.62
C PHE A 20 -4.62 -16.81 -7.58
N ARG A 21 -3.72 -17.68 -7.09
CA ARG A 21 -4.04 -19.11 -6.94
C ARG A 21 -5.00 -19.33 -5.76
N PRO A 22 -6.26 -19.73 -5.98
CA PRO A 22 -7.10 -20.25 -4.92
C PRO A 22 -6.51 -21.57 -4.42
N ILE A 23 -6.42 -21.74 -3.10
CA ILE A 23 -5.88 -22.93 -2.42
C ILE A 23 -6.55 -24.23 -2.89
N ASN A 24 -7.76 -24.16 -3.46
CA ASN A 24 -8.53 -25.32 -3.89
C ASN A 24 -7.96 -26.09 -5.10
N LEU A 25 -6.96 -25.59 -5.84
CA LEU A 25 -6.33 -26.37 -6.93
C LEU A 25 -5.12 -27.20 -6.52
N GLN A 26 -4.74 -27.22 -5.23
CA GLN A 26 -3.59 -28.00 -4.74
C GLN A 26 -4.00 -29.29 -4.01
N LYS A 27 -5.29 -29.63 -4.03
CA LYS A 27 -5.86 -30.79 -3.30
C LYS A 27 -5.56 -32.17 -3.92
N SER A 28 -4.63 -32.25 -4.88
CA SER A 28 -4.22 -33.51 -5.50
C SER A 28 -2.70 -33.68 -5.53
N SER A 29 -2.07 -33.69 -4.35
CA SER A 29 -1.18 -34.80 -3.94
C SER A 29 -0.45 -34.46 -2.65
N LEU A 30 -0.43 -35.45 -1.77
CA LEU A 30 0.43 -35.62 -0.59
C LEU A 30 0.16 -34.73 0.64
N HIS A 31 -0.41 -35.41 1.65
CA HIS A 31 -0.44 -35.05 3.06
C HIS A 31 0.93 -34.58 3.56
N THR A 32 1.02 -33.31 4.00
CA THR A 32 1.74 -32.83 5.20
C THR A 32 1.59 -31.30 5.34
N THR A 33 1.24 -30.85 6.56
CA THR A 33 1.30 -29.45 7.09
C THR A 33 0.64 -28.31 6.29
N GLU A 34 -0.70 -28.25 6.34
CA GLU A 34 -1.52 -27.21 5.66
C GLU A 34 -1.29 -25.77 6.15
N ASN A 35 -0.90 -25.55 7.41
CA ASN A 35 -0.70 -24.21 7.98
C ASN A 35 0.70 -23.60 7.73
N GLU A 36 1.71 -24.40 7.37
CA GLU A 36 3.04 -23.88 7.04
C GLU A 36 3.09 -23.31 5.61
N SER A 37 2.18 -23.73 4.72
CA SER A 37 2.27 -23.46 3.27
C SER A 37 2.06 -22.01 2.84
N ILE A 38 1.17 -21.24 3.50
CA ILE A 38 0.82 -19.87 3.08
C ILE A 38 1.68 -18.81 3.78
N GLN A 39 2.07 -19.04 5.03
CA GLN A 39 3.06 -18.19 5.68
C GLN A 39 4.44 -18.39 5.03
N SER A 40 4.78 -19.64 4.68
CA SER A 40 5.89 -19.94 3.76
C SER A 40 5.74 -19.19 2.44
N ARG A 41 4.51 -19.05 1.91
CA ARG A 41 4.25 -18.30 0.67
C ARG A 41 4.54 -16.80 0.81
N LEU A 42 4.00 -16.09 1.81
CA LEU A 42 4.30 -14.66 1.97
C LEU A 42 5.79 -14.42 2.29
N SER A 43 6.41 -15.27 3.10
CA SER A 43 7.86 -15.21 3.36
C SER A 43 8.69 -15.42 2.10
N GLN A 44 8.31 -16.36 1.22
CA GLN A 44 8.93 -16.53 -0.09
C GLN A 44 8.75 -15.29 -0.98
N LEU A 45 7.56 -14.69 -0.97
CA LEU A 45 7.31 -13.45 -1.72
C LEU A 45 8.17 -12.29 -1.21
N ILE A 46 8.33 -12.16 0.11
CA ILE A 46 9.21 -11.16 0.73
C ILE A 46 10.66 -11.39 0.32
N PHE A 47 11.13 -12.64 0.30
CA PHE A 47 12.47 -12.99 -0.16
C PHE A 47 12.69 -12.62 -1.63
N ILE A 48 11.73 -12.94 -2.51
CA ILE A 48 11.81 -12.55 -3.94
C ILE A 48 11.77 -11.03 -4.09
N ALA A 49 10.93 -10.34 -3.32
CA ALA A 49 10.82 -8.89 -3.31
C ALA A 49 12.13 -8.22 -2.90
N ASP A 50 12.78 -8.73 -1.86
CA ASP A 50 14.09 -8.24 -1.40
C ASP A 50 15.18 -8.42 -2.46
N HIS A 51 15.18 -9.57 -3.15
CA HIS A 51 16.08 -9.80 -4.27
C HIS A 51 15.82 -8.89 -5.48
N LEU A 52 14.56 -8.57 -5.77
CA LEU A 52 14.20 -7.66 -6.85
C LEU A 52 14.58 -6.21 -6.51
N ALA A 53 14.42 -5.81 -5.25
CA ALA A 53 14.79 -4.48 -4.78
C ALA A 53 16.30 -4.23 -4.86
N HIS A 54 17.12 -5.21 -4.42
CA HIS A 54 18.58 -5.07 -4.37
C HIS A 54 19.29 -5.68 -5.58
N PHE A 55 18.55 -5.98 -6.66
CA PHE A 55 19.15 -6.52 -7.88
C PHE A 55 20.14 -5.50 -8.48
N PRO A 56 21.34 -5.90 -8.91
CA PRO A 56 22.34 -4.99 -9.46
C PRO A 56 22.00 -4.65 -10.92
N TYR A 57 20.96 -3.85 -11.13
CA TYR A 57 20.60 -3.34 -12.46
C TYR A 57 21.74 -2.51 -13.03
N VAL A 58 21.97 -2.61 -14.34
CA VAL A 58 23.10 -1.98 -15.02
C VAL A 58 22.64 -0.82 -15.91
N VAL A 59 21.52 -1.01 -16.61
CA VAL A 59 20.96 -0.04 -17.55
C VAL A 59 19.58 0.45 -17.10
N LEU A 60 19.20 1.67 -17.47
CA LEU A 60 17.90 2.24 -17.10
C LEU A 60 16.75 1.33 -17.56
N ASP A 61 16.83 0.79 -18.78
CA ASP A 61 15.81 -0.09 -19.36
C ASP A 61 15.41 -1.23 -18.40
N GLU A 62 16.38 -1.88 -17.74
CA GLU A 62 16.08 -2.98 -16.81
C GLU A 62 15.24 -2.54 -15.60
N VAL A 63 15.56 -1.38 -15.01
CA VAL A 63 14.84 -0.86 -13.84
C VAL A 63 13.46 -0.35 -14.24
N TYR A 64 13.38 0.36 -15.36
CA TYR A 64 12.10 0.89 -15.85
C TYR A 64 11.17 -0.24 -16.29
N TYR A 65 11.71 -1.32 -16.87
CA TYR A 65 10.97 -2.54 -17.15
C TYR A 65 10.34 -3.14 -15.88
N VAL A 66 11.13 -3.29 -14.82
CA VAL A 66 10.65 -3.80 -13.54
C VAL A 66 9.59 -2.88 -12.93
N ALA A 67 9.84 -1.57 -12.94
CA ALA A 67 8.93 -0.57 -12.39
C ALA A 67 7.59 -0.57 -13.12
N ASP A 68 7.59 -0.58 -14.45
CA ASP A 68 6.39 -0.64 -15.29
C ASP A 68 5.61 -1.92 -15.03
N LEU A 69 6.30 -3.07 -14.99
CA LEU A 69 5.67 -4.35 -14.69
C LEU A 69 5.04 -4.36 -13.30
N ILE A 70 5.72 -3.84 -12.28
CA ILE A 70 5.16 -3.71 -10.92
C ILE A 70 3.90 -2.82 -10.92
N GLU A 71 3.91 -1.68 -11.61
CA GLU A 71 2.78 -0.76 -11.68
C GLU A 71 1.55 -1.40 -12.35
N GLN A 72 1.76 -2.13 -13.45
CA GLN A 72 0.71 -2.91 -14.10
C GLN A 72 0.12 -3.97 -13.18
N ARG A 73 0.97 -4.66 -12.40
CA ARG A 73 0.52 -5.68 -11.44
C ARG A 73 -0.26 -5.08 -10.27
N ILE A 74 0.21 -3.97 -9.71
CA ILE A 74 -0.50 -3.23 -8.65
C ILE A 74 -1.87 -2.79 -9.15
N SER A 75 -1.95 -2.22 -10.35
CA SER A 75 -3.21 -1.77 -10.95
C SER A 75 -4.20 -2.92 -11.15
N LEU A 76 -3.72 -4.07 -11.66
CA LEU A 76 -4.56 -5.25 -11.91
C LEU A 76 -5.06 -5.91 -10.62
N ILE A 77 -4.15 -6.19 -9.67
CA ILE A 77 -4.49 -6.82 -8.39
C ILE A 77 -5.35 -5.87 -7.56
N GLY A 78 -4.88 -4.63 -7.40
CA GLY A 78 -5.50 -3.59 -6.59
C GLY A 78 -6.94 -3.30 -7.00
N SER A 79 -7.18 -3.05 -8.30
CA SER A 79 -8.54 -2.80 -8.79
C SER A 79 -9.47 -4.00 -8.58
N THR A 80 -8.95 -5.23 -8.63
CA THR A 80 -9.73 -6.45 -8.38
C THR A 80 -10.12 -6.59 -6.91
N ILE A 81 -9.18 -6.32 -6.00
CA ILE A 81 -9.44 -6.30 -4.55
C ILE A 81 -10.49 -5.23 -4.23
N LEU A 82 -10.28 -3.99 -4.68
CA LEU A 82 -11.21 -2.89 -4.42
C LEU A 82 -12.60 -3.17 -4.98
N ARG A 83 -12.71 -3.67 -6.22
CA ARG A 83 -13.99 -4.02 -6.84
C ARG A 83 -14.79 -5.04 -6.02
N SER A 84 -14.10 -6.00 -5.37
CA SER A 84 -14.77 -6.97 -4.50
C SER A 84 -15.34 -6.31 -3.23
N LEU A 85 -14.61 -5.37 -2.62
CA LEU A 85 -15.09 -4.57 -1.50
C LEU A 85 -16.29 -3.70 -1.91
N TYR A 86 -16.16 -2.95 -3.01
CA TYR A 86 -17.23 -2.09 -3.50
C TYR A 86 -18.53 -2.85 -3.72
N ARG A 87 -18.47 -4.03 -4.35
CA ARG A 87 -19.65 -4.89 -4.53
C ARG A 87 -20.25 -5.34 -3.19
N SER A 88 -19.40 -5.70 -2.23
CA SER A 88 -19.84 -6.07 -0.88
C SER A 88 -20.57 -4.91 -0.18
N LEU A 89 -19.98 -3.71 -0.20
CA LEU A 89 -20.53 -2.52 0.47
C LEU A 89 -21.77 -1.95 -0.24
N LEU A 90 -21.77 -1.92 -1.58
CA LEU A 90 -22.90 -1.43 -2.38
C LEU A 90 -24.13 -2.32 -2.17
N SER A 91 -23.93 -3.63 -2.04
CA SER A 91 -25.03 -4.53 -1.69
C SER A 91 -25.64 -4.14 -0.32
N ALA A 92 -24.82 -3.85 0.69
CA ALA A 92 -25.33 -3.44 2.00
C ALA A 92 -26.14 -2.13 1.94
N ALA A 93 -25.71 -1.18 1.11
CA ALA A 93 -26.42 0.08 0.88
C ALA A 93 -27.81 -0.11 0.25
N GLN A 94 -27.94 -1.03 -0.70
CA GLN A 94 -29.21 -1.32 -1.39
C GLN A 94 -30.26 -1.96 -0.47
N ASN A 95 -29.84 -2.71 0.56
CA ASN A 95 -30.76 -3.40 1.48
C ASN A 95 -31.59 -2.41 2.34
N LYS A 96 -31.04 -1.22 2.63
CA LYS A 96 -31.81 -0.16 3.33
C LYS A 96 -32.94 0.41 2.47
N CYS A 97 -32.90 0.25 1.15
CA CYS A 97 -33.92 0.79 0.24
C CYS A 97 -35.16 -0.11 0.14
N SER A 98 -35.00 -1.43 0.27
CA SER A 98 -36.08 -2.41 0.04
C SER A 98 -36.95 -2.70 1.27
N ASN A 99 -36.54 -2.32 2.48
CA ASN A 99 -37.29 -2.58 3.73
C ASN A 99 -38.16 -1.39 4.19
N SER A 100 -38.45 -0.43 3.31
CA SER A 100 -39.23 0.79 3.63
C SER A 100 -40.74 0.64 3.36
N GLU A 101 -41.38 -0.43 3.81
CA GLU A 101 -42.87 -0.50 3.82
C GLU A 101 -43.50 -0.80 5.19
N VAL A 102 -42.73 -1.09 6.25
CA VAL A 102 -43.31 -1.25 7.58
C VAL A 102 -42.39 -0.67 8.66
N CYS A 103 -42.65 0.56 9.06
CA CYS A 103 -42.44 1.08 10.42
C CYS A 103 -43.01 2.51 10.52
N GLN A 104 -44.34 2.61 10.56
CA GLN A 104 -44.98 3.76 11.19
C GLN A 104 -44.93 3.57 12.72
N LEU A 105 -44.76 4.69 13.42
CA LEU A 105 -44.72 4.85 14.88
C LEU A 105 -43.46 4.37 15.60
N SER A 106 -42.45 5.25 15.66
CA SER A 106 -41.90 5.78 16.92
C SER A 106 -40.90 6.90 16.62
N ARG A 107 -41.23 8.10 17.08
CA ARG A 107 -40.55 9.36 16.78
C ARG A 107 -39.64 9.68 17.95
N SER A 108 -38.36 9.32 17.89
CA SER A 108 -37.32 9.90 18.74
C SER A 108 -35.90 9.57 18.28
N SER A 109 -35.08 10.62 18.23
CA SER A 109 -33.62 10.65 18.10
C SER A 109 -33.06 10.91 16.70
N MET A 110 -32.60 12.14 16.53
CA MET A 110 -31.81 12.67 15.42
C MET A 110 -30.52 11.86 15.26
N ASN A 111 -30.23 11.36 14.05
CA ASN A 111 -28.97 11.61 13.32
C ASN A 111 -28.83 10.75 12.05
N ASN A 112 -28.86 11.42 10.91
CA ASN A 112 -28.24 11.07 9.62
C ASN A 112 -28.47 9.66 9.04
N ASP A 113 -29.69 9.43 8.55
CA ASP A 113 -29.96 8.42 7.51
C ASP A 113 -29.31 8.83 6.18
N ARG A 114 -27.99 8.66 6.04
CA ARG A 114 -27.35 8.75 4.72
C ARG A 114 -27.65 7.47 3.94
N LYS A 115 -28.72 7.53 3.16
CA LYS A 115 -29.02 6.55 2.11
C LYS A 115 -27.97 6.77 1.00
N PHE A 116 -27.08 5.81 0.79
CA PHE A 116 -26.14 5.83 -0.33
C PHE A 116 -26.95 5.58 -1.62
N THR A 117 -27.36 6.66 -2.29
CA THR A 117 -28.23 6.61 -3.48
C THR A 117 -27.46 6.45 -4.79
N SER A 118 -26.14 6.68 -4.77
CA SER A 118 -25.26 6.58 -5.93
C SER A 118 -23.89 5.97 -5.56
N GLU A 119 -23.19 5.41 -6.56
CA GLU A 119 -21.80 4.94 -6.42
C GLU A 119 -20.86 6.05 -5.95
N THR A 120 -21.13 7.30 -6.36
CA THR A 120 -20.44 8.52 -5.92
C THR A 120 -20.55 8.72 -4.40
N ASP A 121 -21.73 8.53 -3.81
CA ASP A 121 -21.92 8.69 -2.36
C ASP A 121 -21.02 7.71 -1.58
N LEU A 122 -20.88 6.47 -2.08
CA LEU A 122 -20.04 5.45 -1.46
C LEU A 122 -18.55 5.83 -1.57
N MET A 123 -18.14 6.42 -2.69
CA MET A 123 -16.78 6.92 -2.85
C MET A 123 -16.47 8.02 -1.84
N ASP A 124 -17.33 9.03 -1.70
CA ASP A 124 -17.17 10.13 -0.75
C ASP A 124 -17.12 9.65 0.71
N PHE A 125 -17.89 8.60 1.03
CA PHE A 125 -17.86 8.02 2.37
C PHE A 125 -16.57 7.28 2.67
N LEU A 126 -16.06 6.55 1.68
CA LEU A 126 -14.78 5.86 1.82
C LEU A 126 -13.62 6.87 1.91
N ASP A 127 -13.68 8.01 1.20
CA ASP A 127 -12.70 9.10 1.38
C ASP A 127 -12.75 9.67 2.80
N LYS A 128 -13.97 9.82 3.37
CA LYS A 128 -14.12 10.19 4.79
C LYS A 128 -13.55 9.13 5.73
N CYS A 129 -13.72 7.84 5.44
CA CYS A 129 -13.13 6.78 6.24
C CYS A 129 -11.60 6.82 6.16
N GLU A 130 -11.05 7.03 4.96
CA GLU A 130 -9.61 7.17 4.73
C GLU A 130 -9.05 8.36 5.49
N ALA A 131 -9.68 9.54 5.43
CA ALA A 131 -9.22 10.73 6.15
C ALA A 131 -9.17 10.53 7.69
N ASN A 132 -9.93 9.57 8.22
CA ASN A 132 -9.96 9.23 9.64
C ASN A 132 -9.11 8.00 10.00
N LEU A 133 -8.32 7.46 9.06
CA LEU A 133 -7.39 6.38 9.39
C LEU A 133 -6.34 6.87 10.40
N PRO A 134 -6.03 6.07 11.43
CA PRO A 134 -4.93 6.35 12.33
C PRO A 134 -3.59 6.47 11.58
N ARG A 135 -2.65 7.25 12.12
CA ARG A 135 -1.33 7.45 11.47
C ARG A 135 -0.54 6.16 11.38
N GLU A 136 -0.74 5.25 12.32
CA GLU A 136 -0.12 3.93 12.36
C GLU A 136 -0.50 3.11 11.12
N TYR A 137 -1.68 3.36 10.55
CA TYR A 137 -2.14 2.74 9.30
C TYR A 137 -1.66 3.49 8.05
N ASP A 138 -0.67 4.37 8.14
CA ASP A 138 0.01 4.89 6.96
C ASP A 138 0.86 3.79 6.31
N PHE A 139 0.78 3.66 4.98
CA PHE A 139 1.53 2.65 4.23
C PHE A 139 3.05 2.75 4.45
N ASN A 140 3.56 3.96 4.71
CA ASN A 140 4.98 4.21 4.92
C ASN A 140 5.43 3.95 6.36
N THR A 141 4.50 3.61 7.27
CA THR A 141 4.85 3.27 8.65
C THR A 141 5.70 2.00 8.66
N SER A 142 6.96 2.15 9.08
CA SER A 142 7.93 1.04 9.15
C SER A 142 7.50 0.01 10.20
N TYR A 143 7.70 -1.28 9.88
CA TYR A 143 7.45 -2.41 10.80
C TYR A 143 8.04 -2.25 12.21
N LYS A 144 9.04 -1.39 12.41
CA LYS A 144 9.59 -1.04 13.72
C LYS A 144 8.55 -0.50 14.71
N TYR A 145 7.45 0.08 14.21
CA TYR A 145 6.33 0.59 14.99
C TYR A 145 5.19 -0.44 15.16
N MET A 146 5.45 -1.72 14.89
CA MET A 146 4.44 -2.79 14.97
C MET A 146 3.79 -2.88 16.35
N GLU A 147 4.56 -2.74 17.43
CA GLU A 147 3.99 -2.80 18.79
C GLU A 147 2.98 -1.67 19.05
N THR A 148 3.23 -0.47 18.54
CA THR A 148 2.30 0.65 18.62
C THR A 148 1.02 0.35 17.84
N MET A 149 1.14 -0.17 16.62
CA MET A 149 -0.01 -0.57 15.80
C MET A 149 -0.82 -1.68 16.49
N LYS A 150 -0.16 -2.69 17.06
CA LYS A 150 -0.82 -3.78 17.79
C LYS A 150 -1.54 -3.28 19.04
N ALA A 151 -0.94 -2.34 19.77
CA ALA A 151 -1.60 -1.70 20.90
C ALA A 151 -2.86 -0.94 20.48
N LEU A 152 -2.82 -0.28 19.31
CA LEU A 152 -3.98 0.41 18.73
C LEU A 152 -5.08 -0.55 18.27
N ASP A 153 -4.72 -1.69 17.67
CA ASP A 153 -5.69 -2.70 17.22
C ASP A 153 -6.48 -3.33 18.38
N ASN A 154 -5.87 -3.39 19.56
CA ASN A 154 -6.55 -3.86 20.76
C ASN A 154 -7.50 -2.82 21.37
N GLN A 155 -7.44 -1.55 20.94
CA GLN A 155 -8.34 -0.52 21.44
C GLN A 155 -9.70 -0.57 20.74
N ILE A 156 -10.78 -0.41 21.53
CA ILE A 156 -12.17 -0.41 21.05
C ILE A 156 -12.61 0.96 20.50
N SER A 157 -11.75 1.98 20.64
CA SER A 157 -12.06 3.36 20.24
C SER A 157 -12.00 3.55 18.73
N PHE A 158 -13.12 3.27 18.05
CA PHE A 158 -13.30 3.51 16.62
C PHE A 158 -13.91 4.88 16.35
N SER A 159 -13.50 5.52 15.25
CA SER A 159 -14.17 6.73 14.74
C SER A 159 -15.62 6.40 14.35
N SER A 160 -16.49 7.41 14.30
CA SER A 160 -17.90 7.21 13.88
C SER A 160 -17.98 6.60 12.48
N SER A 161 -17.16 7.09 11.54
CA SER A 161 -17.12 6.60 10.16
C SER A 161 -16.60 5.16 10.06
N GLU A 162 -15.64 4.78 10.89
CA GLU A 162 -15.15 3.40 10.95
C GLU A 162 -16.23 2.44 11.47
N LYS A 163 -16.99 2.84 12.49
CA LYS A 163 -18.15 2.06 12.97
C LYS A 163 -19.21 1.89 11.88
N ASP A 164 -19.51 2.96 11.15
CA ASP A 164 -20.47 2.92 10.04
C ASP A 164 -19.99 1.98 8.93
N LEU A 165 -18.71 2.02 8.58
CA LEU A 165 -18.12 1.14 7.56
C LEU A 165 -18.17 -0.32 8.00
N GLN A 166 -17.82 -0.62 9.25
CA GLN A 166 -17.93 -1.97 9.81
C GLN A 166 -19.39 -2.45 9.79
N ASN A 167 -20.34 -1.59 10.16
CA ASN A 167 -21.77 -1.91 10.12
C ASN A 167 -22.22 -2.21 8.69
N MET A 168 -21.81 -1.43 7.69
CA MET A 168 -22.12 -1.71 6.29
C MET A 168 -21.55 -3.06 5.86
N PHE A 169 -20.29 -3.34 6.17
CA PHE A 169 -19.66 -4.60 5.80
C PHE A 169 -20.29 -5.81 6.49
N LYS A 170 -20.74 -5.64 7.74
CA LYS A 170 -21.46 -6.66 8.52
C LYS A 170 -22.81 -7.01 7.90
N HIS A 171 -23.55 -6.03 7.37
CA HIS A 171 -24.89 -6.22 6.80
C HIS A 171 -24.86 -6.39 5.26
N CYS A 172 -23.75 -6.91 4.72
CA CYS A 172 -23.67 -7.31 3.32
C CYS A 172 -24.79 -8.31 3.00
N GLN A 173 -25.50 -8.12 1.88
CA GLN A 173 -26.69 -8.94 1.57
C GLN A 173 -26.35 -10.40 1.27
N SER A 174 -25.11 -10.67 0.86
CA SER A 174 -24.67 -11.98 0.41
C SER A 174 -23.38 -12.38 1.10
N ASP A 175 -23.44 -13.47 1.86
CA ASP A 175 -22.26 -14.11 2.45
C ASP A 175 -21.21 -14.47 1.37
N SER A 176 -21.66 -14.73 0.14
CA SER A 176 -20.76 -14.94 -1.00
C SER A 176 -19.99 -13.67 -1.37
N LEU A 177 -20.63 -12.49 -1.38
CA LEU A 177 -19.96 -11.22 -1.69
C LEU A 177 -19.01 -10.81 -0.57
N LYS A 178 -19.46 -10.90 0.69
CA LYS A 178 -18.60 -10.65 1.85
C LYS A 178 -17.41 -11.60 1.87
N GLY A 179 -17.63 -12.89 1.63
CA GLY A 179 -16.60 -13.91 1.54
C GLY A 179 -15.59 -13.65 0.41
N LYS A 180 -16.06 -13.19 -0.75
CA LYS A 180 -15.19 -12.78 -1.88
C LYS A 180 -14.33 -11.57 -1.53
N ALA A 181 -14.90 -10.55 -0.88
CA ALA A 181 -14.13 -9.40 -0.41
C ALA A 181 -13.10 -9.80 0.64
N ARG A 182 -13.47 -10.60 1.65
CA ARG A 182 -12.51 -11.12 2.63
C ARG A 182 -11.39 -11.91 1.98
N SER A 183 -11.74 -12.83 1.07
CA SER A 183 -10.76 -13.68 0.37
C SER A 183 -9.81 -12.87 -0.50
N SER A 184 -10.28 -11.84 -1.20
CA SER A 184 -9.42 -11.03 -2.06
C SER A 184 -8.36 -10.28 -1.27
N MET A 185 -8.73 -9.65 -0.15
CA MET A 185 -7.77 -8.98 0.72
C MET A 185 -6.84 -9.97 1.42
N VAL A 186 -7.36 -11.07 1.97
CA VAL A 186 -6.53 -12.08 2.66
C VAL A 186 -5.48 -12.70 1.75
N TYR A 187 -5.86 -13.06 0.52
CA TYR A 187 -4.95 -13.80 -0.38
C TYR A 187 -4.10 -12.91 -1.28
N ALA A 188 -4.65 -11.80 -1.77
CA ALA A 188 -3.97 -10.92 -2.74
C ALA A 188 -3.57 -9.56 -2.16
N GLY A 189 -4.14 -9.16 -1.02
CA GLY A 189 -3.79 -7.90 -0.34
C GLY A 189 -2.33 -7.81 0.08
N PRO A 190 -1.79 -8.77 0.86
CA PRO A 190 -0.41 -8.73 1.34
C PRO A 190 0.62 -8.64 0.21
N SER A 191 0.40 -9.37 -0.88
CA SER A 191 1.29 -9.33 -2.04
C SER A 191 1.16 -8.03 -2.83
N CYS A 192 -0.04 -7.47 -2.96
CA CYS A 192 -0.23 -6.15 -3.57
C CYS A 192 0.47 -5.05 -2.76
N LEU A 193 0.33 -5.07 -1.43
CA LEU A 193 1.01 -4.12 -0.53
C LEU A 193 2.54 -4.32 -0.54
N LEU A 194 3.01 -5.55 -0.69
CA LEU A 194 4.43 -5.84 -0.88
C LEU A 194 4.94 -5.28 -2.22
N LEU A 195 4.19 -5.45 -3.32
CA LEU A 195 4.53 -4.83 -4.60
C LEU A 195 4.62 -3.30 -4.50
N MET A 196 3.72 -2.66 -3.73
CA MET A 196 3.80 -1.22 -3.45
C MET A 196 5.06 -0.86 -2.65
N THR A 197 5.55 -1.75 -1.78
CA THR A 197 6.79 -1.53 -1.01
C THR A 197 7.99 -1.57 -1.95
N ILE A 198 8.03 -2.53 -2.87
CA ILE A 198 9.08 -2.62 -3.91
C ILE A 198 9.02 -1.40 -4.83
N ARG A 199 7.82 -1.01 -5.29
CA ARG A 199 7.59 0.19 -6.11
C ARG A 199 8.22 1.42 -5.45
N LYS A 200 7.91 1.66 -4.18
CA LYS A 200 8.44 2.78 -3.41
C LYS A 200 9.98 2.73 -3.37
N PHE A 201 10.54 1.57 -3.01
CA PHE A 201 11.98 1.40 -2.92
C PHE A 201 12.69 1.65 -4.26
N ILE A 202 12.19 1.07 -5.35
CA ILE A 202 12.79 1.21 -6.68
C ILE A 202 12.75 2.68 -7.13
N ARG A 203 11.64 3.39 -6.89
CA ARG A 203 11.49 4.81 -7.23
C ARG A 203 12.48 5.68 -6.48
N GLU A 204 12.62 5.49 -5.18
CA GLU A 204 13.54 6.26 -4.33
C GLU A 204 15.01 5.92 -4.63
N TYR A 205 15.36 4.64 -4.73
CA TYR A 205 16.75 4.19 -4.84
C TYR A 205 17.32 4.37 -6.26
N TYR A 206 16.53 4.11 -7.30
CA TYR A 206 16.97 4.23 -8.70
C TYR A 206 16.50 5.52 -9.39
N ASN A 207 15.84 6.44 -8.66
CA ASN A 207 15.30 7.70 -9.18
C ASN A 207 14.33 7.49 -10.36
N VAL A 208 13.46 6.48 -10.27
CA VAL A 208 12.38 6.26 -11.25
C VAL A 208 11.28 7.27 -10.98
N THR A 209 11.19 8.31 -11.83
CA THR A 209 10.14 9.33 -11.72
C THR A 209 8.90 8.91 -12.48
N TYR A 210 7.73 9.38 -12.04
CA TYR A 210 6.47 9.11 -12.72
C TYR A 210 6.49 9.55 -14.19
N SER A 211 7.04 10.74 -14.48
CA SER A 211 7.16 11.26 -15.85
C SER A 211 7.94 10.32 -16.77
N LYS A 212 9.12 9.88 -16.35
CA LYS A 212 9.95 8.97 -17.13
C LYS A 212 9.31 7.59 -17.26
N LEU A 213 8.67 7.11 -16.20
CA LEU A 213 7.98 5.82 -16.22
C LEU A 213 6.79 5.83 -17.18
N LYS A 214 6.06 6.95 -17.24
CA LYS A 214 4.95 7.15 -18.18
C LYS A 214 5.41 7.16 -19.64
N ASP A 215 6.59 7.72 -19.90
CA ASP A 215 7.18 7.79 -21.24
C ASP A 215 7.89 6.47 -21.65
N TYR A 216 8.09 5.56 -20.71
CA TYR A 216 8.77 4.28 -20.95
C TYR A 216 7.83 3.28 -21.64
N SER A 217 8.38 2.51 -22.58
CA SER A 217 7.72 1.35 -23.17
C SER A 217 8.75 0.23 -23.39
N PRO A 218 8.46 -1.03 -23.01
CA PRO A 218 9.37 -2.15 -23.26
C PRO A 218 9.67 -2.41 -24.74
N SER A 219 8.82 -1.91 -25.64
CA SER A 219 9.01 -2.02 -27.09
C SER A 219 9.78 -0.85 -27.69
N ASP A 220 10.12 0.16 -26.89
CA ASP A 220 10.85 1.35 -27.34
C ASP A 220 12.33 1.00 -27.59
N THR A 221 12.82 1.23 -28.81
CA THR A 221 14.23 1.04 -29.17
C THR A 221 15.08 2.29 -28.91
N SER A 222 14.58 3.20 -28.05
CA SER A 222 15.24 4.47 -27.76
C SER A 222 16.53 4.27 -26.98
N LYS A 223 17.63 4.81 -27.54
CA LYS A 223 18.94 4.90 -26.85
C LYS A 223 18.90 5.63 -25.51
N LEU A 224 17.79 6.31 -25.20
CA LEU A 224 17.57 6.96 -23.90
C LEU A 224 17.61 5.94 -22.74
N TRP A 225 17.03 4.76 -22.92
CA TRP A 225 16.86 3.75 -21.87
C TRP A 225 18.06 2.81 -21.74
N GLU A 226 18.93 2.74 -22.75
CA GLU A 226 20.17 1.96 -22.71
C GLU A 226 21.29 2.62 -21.89
N LYS A 227 21.05 3.80 -21.33
CA LYS A 227 22.05 4.51 -20.53
C LYS A 227 22.37 3.75 -19.24
N PRO A 228 23.63 3.79 -18.77
CA PRO A 228 23.99 3.19 -17.49
C PRO A 228 23.30 3.93 -16.34
N ILE A 229 22.96 3.18 -15.29
CA ILE A 229 22.36 3.75 -14.09
C ILE A 229 23.41 4.56 -13.34
N ILE A 230 23.05 5.79 -12.99
CA ILE A 230 23.86 6.65 -12.12
C ILE A 230 23.10 6.76 -10.81
N LEU A 231 23.54 6.01 -9.80
CA LEU A 231 23.01 6.10 -8.46
C LEU A 231 23.51 7.41 -7.83
N THR A 232 22.59 8.27 -7.40
CA THR A 232 22.92 9.45 -6.60
C THR A 232 23.56 8.98 -5.30
N LYS A 233 24.82 9.36 -5.05
CA LYS A 233 25.50 9.12 -3.77
C LYS A 233 24.78 9.90 -2.66
N GLN A 234 23.71 9.34 -2.09
CA GLN A 234 23.29 9.68 -0.74
C GLN A 234 24.14 8.89 0.26
N SER A 235 24.39 9.52 1.41
CA SER A 235 25.46 9.24 2.38
C SER A 235 25.39 7.85 3.03
N SER A 236 25.82 6.80 2.34
CA SER A 236 26.59 5.67 2.88
C SER A 236 26.76 4.61 1.79
N CYS A 237 27.99 4.12 1.66
CA CYS A 237 28.45 3.18 0.63
C CYS A 237 27.93 1.74 0.86
N SER A 238 26.75 1.56 1.49
CA SER A 238 26.21 0.24 1.84
C SER A 238 24.67 0.27 1.97
N GLY A 239 23.98 -0.40 1.05
CA GLY A 239 22.72 -1.09 1.30
C GLY A 239 21.61 -0.33 2.03
N GLN A 240 20.96 0.63 1.36
CA GLN A 240 19.64 1.07 1.81
C GLN A 240 18.71 -0.14 1.74
N LEU A 241 18.34 -0.68 2.90
CA LEU A 241 17.50 -1.87 2.99
C LEU A 241 16.05 -1.53 2.68
N MET A 242 15.41 -2.31 1.81
CA MET A 242 13.96 -2.28 1.63
C MET A 242 13.29 -2.53 2.98
N THR A 243 12.53 -1.54 3.45
CA THR A 243 11.83 -1.62 4.74
C THR A 243 10.38 -1.99 4.50
N LEU A 244 9.93 -3.09 5.10
CA LEU A 244 8.53 -3.51 5.05
C LEU A 244 7.63 -2.52 5.80
N SER A 245 6.43 -2.29 5.27
CA SER A 245 5.37 -1.59 5.99
C SER A 245 4.88 -2.44 7.17
N CYS A 246 4.39 -1.77 8.22
CA CYS A 246 3.72 -2.44 9.34
C CYS A 246 2.63 -3.38 8.85
N ILE A 247 1.84 -2.97 7.87
CA ILE A 247 0.69 -3.74 7.38
C ILE A 247 1.14 -5.07 6.77
N VAL A 248 2.17 -5.08 5.91
CA VAL A 248 2.72 -6.33 5.36
C VAL A 248 3.26 -7.20 6.49
N TYR A 249 3.94 -6.61 7.47
CA TYR A 249 4.50 -7.33 8.61
C TYR A 249 3.41 -7.93 9.52
N GLN A 250 2.20 -7.35 9.60
CA GLN A 250 1.09 -7.93 10.37
C GLN A 250 0.68 -9.31 9.82
N TYR A 251 0.64 -9.47 8.50
CA TYR A 251 0.33 -10.76 7.88
C TYR A 251 1.44 -11.79 8.10
N VAL A 252 2.69 -11.36 8.29
CA VAL A 252 3.81 -12.24 8.63
C VAL A 252 3.69 -12.73 10.07
N LEU A 253 3.32 -11.84 11.02
CA LEU A 253 3.22 -12.18 12.44
C LEU A 253 1.96 -12.94 12.83
N ASN A 254 0.93 -12.93 11.98
CA ASN A 254 -0.34 -13.60 12.22
C ASN A 254 -0.55 -14.76 11.23
N PRO A 255 0.08 -15.94 11.46
CA PRO A 255 -0.07 -17.14 10.61
C PRO A 255 -1.52 -17.47 10.22
N GLY A 256 -2.44 -17.35 11.19
CA GLY A 256 -3.85 -17.67 11.02
C GLY A 256 -4.59 -16.77 10.05
N TRP A 257 -4.02 -15.59 9.72
CA TRP A 257 -4.66 -14.66 8.78
C TRP A 257 -4.63 -15.14 7.34
N SER A 258 -3.85 -16.18 7.05
CA SER A 258 -3.81 -16.84 5.75
C SER A 258 -5.07 -17.65 5.43
N ASP A 259 -5.83 -18.06 6.45
CA ASP A 259 -7.09 -18.78 6.31
C ASP A 259 -8.25 -17.78 6.42
N VAL A 260 -9.10 -17.68 5.40
CA VAL A 260 -10.24 -16.73 5.39
C VAL A 260 -11.17 -16.90 6.60
N SER A 261 -11.27 -18.12 7.14
CA SER A 261 -12.08 -18.42 8.32
C SER A 261 -11.48 -17.88 9.63
N LYS A 262 -10.15 -17.79 9.71
CA LYS A 262 -9.37 -17.26 10.85
C LYS A 262 -8.69 -15.93 10.52
N GLY A 263 -9.11 -15.32 9.41
CA GLY A 263 -8.55 -14.12 8.82
C GLY A 263 -8.55 -12.93 9.78
N PRO A 264 -7.96 -11.80 9.36
CA PRO A 264 -7.99 -10.58 10.16
C PRO A 264 -9.43 -10.22 10.58
N PRO A 265 -9.61 -9.67 11.79
CA PRO A 265 -10.87 -9.05 12.19
C PRO A 265 -11.37 -8.06 11.15
N ASP A 266 -12.70 -7.96 10.97
CA ASP A 266 -13.30 -7.10 9.93
C ASP A 266 -12.80 -5.64 10.03
N HIS A 267 -12.60 -5.08 11.23
CA HIS A 267 -12.11 -3.71 11.40
C HIS A 267 -10.68 -3.51 10.88
N ILE A 268 -9.75 -4.43 11.21
CA ILE A 268 -8.36 -4.41 10.70
C ILE A 268 -8.36 -4.59 9.19
N LEU A 269 -9.13 -5.57 8.69
CA LEU A 269 -9.24 -5.85 7.27
C LEU A 269 -9.73 -4.62 6.48
N LEU A 270 -10.75 -3.93 6.99
CA LEU A 270 -11.30 -2.71 6.39
C LEU A 270 -10.29 -1.56 6.40
N ARG A 271 -9.49 -1.40 7.46
CA ARG A 271 -8.38 -0.44 7.45
C ARG A 271 -7.36 -0.76 6.36
N HIS A 272 -6.97 -2.02 6.19
CA HIS A 272 -6.08 -2.43 5.09
C HIS A 272 -6.67 -2.12 3.72
N PHE A 273 -7.99 -2.27 3.55
CA PHE A 273 -8.67 -1.91 2.30
C PHE A 273 -8.57 -0.42 2.01
N LEU A 274 -8.80 0.41 3.04
CA LEU A 274 -8.71 1.87 2.92
C LEU A 274 -7.28 2.31 2.60
N VAL A 275 -6.26 1.68 3.21
CA VAL A 275 -4.85 1.95 2.86
C VAL A 275 -4.57 1.59 1.41
N LEU A 276 -4.94 0.37 0.99
CA LEU A 276 -4.76 -0.07 -0.39
C LEU A 276 -5.46 0.90 -1.37
N ARG A 277 -6.68 1.32 -1.06
CA ARG A 277 -7.45 2.26 -1.87
C ARG A 277 -6.73 3.60 -1.99
N ARG A 278 -6.34 4.20 -0.86
CA ARG A 278 -5.58 5.45 -0.82
C ARG A 278 -4.34 5.36 -1.71
N GLU A 279 -3.54 4.32 -1.53
CA GLU A 279 -2.27 4.13 -2.26
C GLU A 279 -2.46 3.86 -3.76
N LEU A 280 -3.64 3.41 -4.20
CA LEU A 280 -4.01 3.27 -5.61
C LEU A 280 -4.58 4.55 -6.21
N MET A 281 -5.23 5.40 -5.40
CA MET A 281 -5.86 6.65 -5.82
C MET A 281 -4.94 7.86 -5.73
N LEU A 282 -3.82 7.76 -5.00
CA LEU A 282 -2.78 8.77 -5.00
C LEU A 282 -2.16 8.85 -6.42
N HIS A 283 -2.60 9.85 -7.18
CA HIS A 283 -1.91 10.28 -8.39
C HIS A 283 -0.54 10.85 -7.99
N GLU A 284 0.54 10.26 -8.53
CA GLU A 284 1.93 10.62 -8.22
C GLU A 284 2.38 11.99 -8.75
N ASP A 285 1.46 12.94 -8.99
CA ASP A 285 1.76 14.31 -9.41
C ASP A 285 2.35 15.18 -8.28
N SER A 286 2.82 14.56 -7.19
CA SER A 286 3.56 15.22 -6.11
C SER A 286 5.05 15.39 -6.45
N SER A 287 5.37 15.74 -7.70
CA SER A 287 6.76 16.10 -8.10
C SER A 287 7.08 17.59 -7.88
N LEU A 288 6.34 18.29 -7.03
CA LEU A 288 6.54 19.72 -6.74
C LEU A 288 6.64 20.00 -5.24
N ASN A 289 7.55 19.35 -4.53
CA ASN A 289 8.01 19.84 -3.22
C ASN A 289 9.54 19.88 -3.06
N GLU A 290 10.31 19.80 -4.16
CA GLU A 290 11.78 19.99 -4.13
C GLU A 290 12.26 21.36 -4.61
N GLN A 291 11.38 22.33 -4.80
CA GLN A 291 11.76 23.72 -5.10
C GLN A 291 11.10 24.73 -4.17
N SER A 292 11.41 24.68 -2.87
CA SER A 292 11.41 25.89 -2.01
C SER A 292 12.07 25.65 -0.65
N VAL A 293 13.36 25.29 -0.61
CA VAL A 293 14.24 25.69 0.52
C VAL A 293 15.68 25.85 -0.01
N LYS A 294 15.88 26.80 -0.92
CA LYS A 294 17.18 27.47 -1.09
C LYS A 294 16.95 28.96 -0.87
N GLY A 295 17.06 29.36 0.39
CA GLY A 295 16.89 30.73 0.85
C GLY A 295 17.58 30.91 2.21
N THR A 296 18.91 30.98 2.16
CA THR A 296 19.77 31.72 3.10
C THR A 296 19.46 31.63 4.61
N SER A 297 20.15 30.72 5.31
CA SER A 297 20.51 30.90 6.71
C SER A 297 22.00 31.28 6.81
N LYS A 298 22.28 32.58 6.94
CA LYS A 298 23.53 33.04 7.56
C LYS A 298 23.20 33.37 9.02
N PRO A 299 23.87 32.78 10.02
CA PRO A 299 23.74 33.24 11.39
C PRO A 299 24.51 34.55 11.54
N ASN A 300 23.78 35.59 11.94
CA ASN A 300 24.28 36.91 12.28
C ASN A 300 24.92 36.81 13.68
N VAL A 301 26.25 36.75 13.76
CA VAL A 301 27.01 37.07 14.97
C VAL A 301 27.83 38.30 14.62
N GLN A 302 27.33 39.47 15.00
CA GLN A 302 28.08 40.72 14.97
C GLN A 302 29.09 40.70 16.12
N ILE A 303 30.36 40.49 15.78
CA ILE A 303 31.49 40.92 16.60
C ILE A 303 31.82 42.33 16.12
N SER A 304 31.70 43.29 17.03
CA SER A 304 31.95 44.72 16.85
C SER A 304 33.42 45.03 16.59
N ASP A 305 33.66 45.74 15.49
CA ASP A 305 34.55 46.88 15.27
C ASP A 305 35.96 46.90 15.89
N ILE A 306 36.95 46.96 15.00
CA ILE A 306 38.33 47.40 15.26
C ILE A 306 38.47 48.83 14.73
N GLU A 307 39.33 49.62 15.41
CA GLU A 307 39.87 50.98 15.14
C GLU A 307 39.26 52.08 16.02
N ASN A 308 39.99 52.92 16.77
CA ASN A 308 41.40 53.32 16.76
C ASN A 308 41.80 53.95 18.13
N ASP A 309 43.12 54.04 18.34
CA ASP A 309 43.82 55.10 19.08
C ASP A 309 43.97 55.00 20.62
N ILE A 310 45.08 54.36 21.05
CA ILE A 310 45.83 54.84 22.23
C ILE A 310 47.27 55.14 21.78
N LYS A 311 47.51 56.42 21.53
CA LYS A 311 48.81 57.06 21.75
C LYS A 311 49.23 56.84 23.20
N GLY A 312 50.45 56.37 23.44
CA GLY A 312 51.12 56.63 24.71
C GLY A 312 52.22 55.67 25.13
N LYS A 313 53.45 56.03 24.77
CA LYS A 313 54.69 55.85 25.54
C LYS A 313 55.37 54.47 25.58
N PHE A 314 56.62 54.52 25.08
CA PHE A 314 57.78 53.65 25.22
C PHE A 314 57.83 52.37 24.39
#